data_AF-A0A1V6JXU6-F1
#
_entry.id   AF-A0A1V6JXU6-F1
#
_cell.length_a   1.000
_cell.length_b   1.000
_cell.length_c   1.000
_cell.angle_alpha   90.00
_cell.angle_beta   90.00
_cell.angle_gamma   90.00
#
_symmetry.space_group_name_H-M   'P 1'
#
loop_
_entity.id
_entity.type
_entity.pdbx_description
1 polymer ?
#
loop_
_entity_poly.entity_id
_entity_poly.type
_entity_poly.pdbx_seq_one_letter_code
_entity_poly.pdbx_strand_id
1 'polypeptide(L)'
;MISVFHDLNLAAYYCDRLIMLKEKRVVAVGEPRYVLTRENLNAVYGIDTLVKTHPLTGRPYILPVYGRAAKDRLYENVHVVCGGGTGSDLLYALREAGFRVSTGVLNVFDTDYATATALGIPCVTEAPFAAISPGTREDLAQCIDAAYAVVVTAMPIGQGNIENIRILESYPDKPVILLNSGGNCPFPDYTGGEAEAIVRRLLDRGAIPVERIEEVLQALTSRA
;
A
#
# COMPACT_ATOMS: atom_id res chain seq x y z
N MET A 1 -42.84 13.31 -11.08
CA MET A 1 -42.36 11.91 -11.01
C MET A 1 -41.35 11.82 -9.88
N ILE A 2 -41.34 10.72 -9.13
CA ILE A 2 -40.30 10.46 -8.12
C ILE A 2 -39.54 9.24 -8.61
N SER A 3 -38.21 9.37 -8.66
CA SER A 3 -37.30 8.33 -9.12
C SER A 3 -36.16 8.17 -8.11
N VAL A 4 -35.66 6.95 -7.97
CA VAL A 4 -34.55 6.62 -7.07
C VAL A 4 -33.34 6.27 -7.93
N PHE A 5 -32.20 6.88 -7.59
CA PHE A 5 -30.94 6.69 -8.32
C PHE A 5 -29.88 6.14 -7.37
N HIS A 6 -29.12 5.15 -7.84
CA HIS A 6 -27.92 4.66 -7.15
C HIS A 6 -26.68 5.50 -7.49
N ASP A 7 -26.72 6.25 -8.60
CA ASP A 7 -25.61 7.07 -9.09
C ASP A 7 -25.91 8.57 -8.92
N LEU A 8 -25.00 9.29 -8.27
CA LEU A 8 -25.14 10.71 -7.94
C LEU A 8 -25.03 11.63 -9.15
N ASN A 9 -24.19 11.28 -10.15
CA ASN A 9 -24.05 12.05 -11.38
C ASN A 9 -25.30 11.92 -12.25
N LEU A 10 -25.89 10.72 -12.29
CA LEU A 10 -27.15 10.47 -12.98
C LEU A 10 -28.29 11.23 -12.32
N ALA A 11 -28.36 11.20 -10.99
CA ALA A 11 -29.33 11.97 -10.21
C ALA A 11 -29.16 13.49 -10.45
N ALA A 12 -27.93 14.00 -10.43
CA ALA A 12 -27.62 15.40 -10.70
C ALA A 12 -28.09 15.88 -12.07
N TYR A 13 -27.95 15.01 -13.07
CA TYR A 13 -28.27 15.30 -14.46
C TYR A 13 -29.78 15.32 -14.72
N TYR A 14 -30.49 14.28 -14.25
CA TYR A 14 -31.90 14.08 -14.59
C TYR A 14 -32.89 14.66 -13.58
N CYS A 15 -32.48 14.94 -12.34
CA CYS A 15 -33.39 15.46 -11.33
C CYS A 15 -33.31 16.98 -11.23
N ASP A 16 -34.46 17.64 -11.15
CA ASP A 16 -34.54 19.07 -10.85
C ASP A 16 -34.45 19.34 -9.35
N ARG A 17 -34.82 18.35 -8.53
CA ARG A 17 -34.73 18.40 -7.07
C ARG A 17 -34.28 17.07 -6.51
N LEU A 18 -33.46 17.13 -5.46
CA LEU A 18 -32.96 15.97 -4.73
C LEU A 18 -33.35 16.07 -3.26
N ILE A 19 -33.52 14.90 -2.65
CA ILE A 19 -33.66 14.72 -1.20
C ILE A 19 -32.53 13.80 -0.77
N MET A 20 -31.66 14.28 0.10
CA MET A 20 -30.57 13.49 0.68
C MET A 20 -30.95 13.04 2.08
N LEU A 21 -30.81 11.75 2.36
CA LEU A 21 -31.23 11.12 3.60
C LEU A 21 -30.05 10.43 4.30
N LYS A 22 -30.00 10.52 5.64
CA LYS A 22 -29.12 9.72 6.50
C LYS A 22 -29.91 9.30 7.74
N GLU A 23 -29.84 8.03 8.11
CA GLU A 23 -30.52 7.49 9.30
C GLU A 23 -32.01 7.87 9.39
N LYS A 24 -32.73 7.75 8.26
CA LYS A 24 -34.15 8.11 8.12
C LYS A 24 -34.46 9.61 8.35
N ARG A 25 -33.45 10.47 8.42
CA ARG A 25 -33.61 11.93 8.50
C ARG A 25 -33.18 12.59 7.21
N VAL A 26 -33.83 13.72 6.92
CA VAL A 26 -33.49 14.58 5.79
C VAL A 26 -32.29 15.43 6.15
N VAL A 27 -31.22 15.31 5.37
CA VAL A 27 -29.98 16.08 5.52
C VAL A 27 -30.02 17.34 4.66
N ALA A 28 -30.48 17.22 3.41
CA ALA A 28 -30.63 18.35 2.49
C ALA A 28 -31.73 18.09 1.47
N VAL A 29 -32.43 19.16 1.05
CA VAL A 29 -33.45 19.13 -0.01
C VAL A 29 -33.35 20.38 -0.86
N GLY A 30 -33.37 20.23 -2.18
CA GLY A 30 -33.28 21.37 -3.09
C GLY A 30 -32.77 20.97 -4.46
N GLU A 31 -32.32 21.95 -5.24
CA GLU A 31 -31.66 21.67 -6.52
C GLU A 31 -30.36 20.88 -6.31
N PRO A 32 -29.95 20.05 -7.29
CA PRO A 32 -28.73 19.27 -7.17
C PRO A 32 -27.49 20.07 -6.75
N ARG A 33 -27.34 21.31 -7.22
CA ARG A 33 -26.18 22.16 -6.89
C ARG A 33 -26.04 22.51 -5.40
N TYR A 34 -27.16 22.53 -4.68
CA TYR A 34 -27.19 22.85 -3.25
C TYR A 34 -27.24 21.59 -2.37
N VAL A 35 -27.69 20.47 -2.95
CA VAL A 35 -27.78 19.19 -2.24
C VAL A 35 -26.49 18.40 -2.36
N LEU A 36 -25.90 18.31 -3.55
CA LEU A 36 -24.69 17.54 -3.85
C LEU A 36 -23.44 18.40 -3.62
N THR A 37 -23.24 18.87 -2.38
CA THR A 37 -21.99 19.54 -1.98
C THR A 37 -21.02 18.54 -1.37
N ARG A 38 -19.74 18.91 -1.33
CA ARG A 38 -18.69 18.07 -0.71
C ARG A 38 -19.02 17.76 0.75
N GLU A 39 -19.52 18.74 1.48
CA GLU A 39 -19.87 18.64 2.90
C GLU A 39 -21.04 17.67 3.11
N ASN A 40 -22.10 17.78 2.32
CA ASN A 40 -23.26 16.90 2.41
C ASN A 40 -22.89 15.46 2.02
N LEU A 41 -22.11 15.29 0.95
CA LEU A 41 -21.66 13.98 0.50
C LEU A 41 -20.75 13.30 1.53
N ASN A 42 -19.84 14.05 2.16
CA ASN A 42 -19.04 13.53 3.26
C ASN A 42 -19.91 13.16 4.47
N ALA A 43 -20.83 14.04 4.87
CA ALA A 43 -21.70 13.80 6.01
C ALA A 43 -22.60 12.56 5.83
N VAL A 44 -23.07 12.29 4.60
CA VAL A 44 -24.02 11.20 4.32
C VAL A 44 -23.34 9.89 3.92
N TYR A 45 -22.30 9.96 3.07
CA TYR A 45 -21.63 8.78 2.51
C TYR A 45 -20.24 8.50 3.11
N GLY A 46 -19.67 9.42 3.90
CA GLY A 46 -18.35 9.24 4.52
C GLY A 46 -17.17 9.33 3.55
N ILE A 47 -17.37 9.83 2.34
CA ILE A 47 -16.34 9.90 1.29
C ILE A 47 -15.88 11.34 1.06
N ASP A 48 -14.63 11.50 0.60
CA ASP A 48 -14.15 12.77 0.06
C ASP A 48 -14.48 12.87 -1.44
N THR A 49 -14.90 14.05 -1.88
CA THR A 49 -15.38 14.26 -3.25
C THR A 49 -14.94 15.61 -3.79
N LEU A 50 -14.63 15.63 -5.08
CA LEU A 50 -14.53 16.85 -5.86
C LEU A 50 -15.86 17.07 -6.57
N VAL A 51 -16.56 18.13 -6.19
CA VAL A 51 -17.78 18.57 -6.87
C VAL A 51 -17.42 19.72 -7.79
N LYS A 52 -17.63 19.54 -9.09
CA LYS A 52 -17.45 20.59 -10.10
C LYS A 52 -18.76 20.84 -10.83
N THR A 53 -18.89 22.03 -11.41
CA THR A 53 -19.96 22.30 -12.37
C THR A 53 -19.54 21.79 -13.73
N HIS A 54 -20.36 20.95 -14.35
CA HIS A 54 -20.12 20.47 -15.69
C HIS A 54 -20.24 21.63 -16.70
N PRO A 55 -19.21 21.92 -17.51
CA PRO A 55 -19.13 23.17 -18.28
C PRO A 55 -20.20 23.30 -19.37
N LEU A 56 -20.71 22.17 -19.89
CA LEU A 56 -21.73 22.18 -20.95
C LEU A 56 -23.16 22.19 -20.41
N THR A 57 -23.38 21.67 -19.20
CA THR A 57 -24.75 21.39 -18.71
C THR A 57 -25.11 22.22 -17.48
N GLY A 58 -24.12 22.85 -16.83
CA GLY A 58 -24.31 23.61 -15.59
C GLY A 58 -24.70 22.76 -14.38
N ARG A 59 -24.83 21.43 -14.55
CA ARG A 59 -25.19 20.50 -13.48
C ARG A 59 -23.95 20.12 -12.67
N PRO A 60 -24.09 19.78 -11.37
CA PRO A 60 -22.96 19.29 -10.60
C PRO A 60 -22.49 17.92 -11.14
N TYR A 61 -21.18 17.74 -11.14
CA TYR A 61 -20.46 16.54 -11.52
C TYR A 61 -19.51 16.16 -10.38
N ILE A 62 -19.70 14.96 -9.87
CA ILE A 62 -19.11 14.43 -8.65
C ILE A 62 -18.06 13.40 -9.03
N LEU A 63 -16.84 13.64 -8.58
CA LEU A 63 -15.72 12.70 -8.68
C LEU A 63 -15.30 12.30 -7.26
N PRO A 64 -15.32 11.00 -6.91
CA PRO A 64 -14.73 10.53 -5.68
C PRO A 64 -13.23 10.83 -5.67
N VAL A 65 -12.72 11.30 -4.53
CA VAL A 65 -11.28 11.45 -4.30
C VAL A 65 -10.84 10.27 -3.46
N TYR A 66 -10.26 9.27 -4.11
CA TYR A 66 -9.56 8.19 -3.43
C TYR A 66 -8.11 8.64 -3.20
N GLY A 67 -7.64 8.62 -1.96
CA GLY A 67 -6.24 8.94 -1.63
C GLY A 67 -5.97 10.40 -1.26
N ARG A 68 -6.57 10.89 -0.16
CA ARG A 68 -6.03 12.06 0.55
C ARG A 68 -5.87 11.80 2.05
N ALA A 69 -5.00 10.84 2.36
CA ALA A 69 -4.27 10.80 3.62
C ALA A 69 -2.79 11.11 3.32
N ALA A 70 -2.11 11.79 4.25
CA ALA A 70 -0.69 12.16 4.21
C ALA A 70 -0.25 13.26 3.21
N LYS A 71 -0.66 14.52 3.45
CA LYS A 71 0.06 15.67 2.86
C LYS A 71 1.09 16.34 3.79
N ASP A 72 1.07 16.06 5.09
CA ASP A 72 1.96 16.76 6.06
C ASP A 72 2.91 15.85 6.85
N ARG A 73 2.94 14.54 6.54
CA ARG A 73 3.95 13.60 7.05
C ARG A 73 4.41 12.71 5.91
N LEU A 74 5.50 13.09 5.23
CA LEU A 74 6.30 12.08 4.55
C LEU A 74 7.00 11.31 5.67
N TYR A 75 6.46 10.13 5.98
CA TYR A 75 7.15 9.21 6.88
C TYR A 75 8.48 8.78 6.25
N GLU A 76 9.41 8.36 7.10
CA GLU A 76 10.74 7.90 6.71
C GLU A 76 10.70 6.78 5.64
N ASN A 77 11.80 6.57 4.93
CA ASN A 77 11.86 5.60 3.83
C ASN A 77 11.77 4.15 4.35
N VAL A 78 10.82 3.35 3.85
CA VAL A 78 10.72 1.92 4.16
C VAL A 78 11.19 1.11 2.96
N HIS A 79 12.03 0.11 3.20
CA HIS A 79 12.38 -0.87 2.16
C HIS A 79 11.54 -2.13 2.35
N VAL A 80 10.94 -2.62 1.27
CA VAL A 80 10.13 -3.86 1.28
C VAL A 80 10.86 -4.96 0.53
N VAL A 81 11.08 -6.07 1.21
CA VAL A 81 11.52 -7.32 0.62
C VAL A 81 10.30 -8.19 0.36
N CYS A 82 9.99 -8.41 -0.91
CA CYS A 82 8.85 -9.21 -1.35
C CYS A 82 9.15 -10.01 -2.61
N GLY A 83 8.17 -10.81 -3.02
CA GLY A 83 8.21 -11.62 -4.23
C GLY A 83 6.98 -12.51 -4.34
N GLY A 84 6.65 -12.94 -5.56
CA GLY A 84 5.55 -13.86 -5.81
C GLY A 84 4.15 -13.28 -5.50
N GLY A 85 4.02 -11.95 -5.47
CA GLY A 85 2.75 -11.26 -5.19
C GLY A 85 2.47 -11.00 -3.70
N THR A 86 3.37 -11.40 -2.81
CA THR A 86 3.19 -11.27 -1.36
C THR A 86 3.36 -9.85 -0.84
N GLY A 87 4.00 -8.98 -1.64
CA GLY A 87 4.20 -7.58 -1.29
C GLY A 87 3.11 -6.63 -1.77
N SER A 88 2.27 -7.06 -2.71
CA SER A 88 1.41 -6.15 -3.46
C SER A 88 0.49 -5.31 -2.57
N ASP A 89 -0.28 -5.94 -1.69
CA ASP A 89 -1.19 -5.23 -0.77
C ASP A 89 -0.43 -4.33 0.22
N LEU A 90 0.76 -4.77 0.68
CA LEU A 90 1.61 -3.99 1.57
C LEU A 90 2.15 -2.74 0.87
N LEU A 91 2.60 -2.85 -0.38
CA LEU A 91 3.09 -1.73 -1.17
C LEU A 91 1.98 -0.67 -1.38
N TYR A 92 0.75 -1.11 -1.66
CA TYR A 92 -0.41 -0.21 -1.71
C TYR A 92 -0.65 0.48 -0.37
N ALA A 93 -0.73 -0.30 0.71
CA ALA A 93 -1.03 0.22 2.04
C ALA A 93 0.03 1.24 2.53
N LEU A 94 1.32 0.96 2.30
CA LEU A 94 2.40 1.89 2.66
C LEU A 94 2.33 3.19 1.86
N ARG A 95 2.02 3.13 0.56
CA ARG A 95 1.86 4.33 -0.28
C ARG A 95 0.64 5.14 0.10
N GLU A 96 -0.47 4.47 0.39
CA GLU A 96 -1.70 5.11 0.87
C GLU A 96 -1.51 5.78 2.24
N ALA A 97 -0.73 5.15 3.12
CA ALA A 97 -0.36 5.71 4.43
C ALA A 97 0.67 6.86 4.34
N GLY A 98 1.24 7.13 3.16
CA GLY A 98 2.14 8.25 2.92
C GLY A 98 3.64 7.97 3.09
N PHE A 99 4.04 6.71 3.21
CA PHE A 99 5.46 6.35 3.29
C PHE A 99 6.16 6.54 1.94
N ARG A 100 7.45 6.92 2.00
CA ARG A 100 8.37 6.71 0.89
C ARG A 100 8.78 5.24 0.92
N VAL A 101 8.60 4.54 -0.19
CA VAL A 101 8.82 3.10 -0.27
C VAL A 101 9.85 2.83 -1.34
N SER A 102 10.77 1.90 -1.08
CA SER A 102 11.56 1.20 -2.09
C SER A 102 11.32 -0.30 -1.94
N THR A 103 11.58 -1.08 -2.99
CA THR A 103 11.40 -2.53 -2.96
C THR A 103 12.47 -3.23 -3.78
N GLY A 104 12.70 -4.51 -3.50
CA GLY A 104 13.65 -5.31 -4.27
C GLY A 104 14.39 -6.34 -3.42
N VAL A 105 15.20 -7.19 -4.04
CA VAL A 105 15.37 -7.36 -5.49
C VAL A 105 14.24 -8.21 -6.06
N LEU A 106 13.58 -7.72 -7.10
CA LEU A 106 12.49 -8.43 -7.79
C LEU A 106 12.91 -8.84 -9.20
N ASN A 107 12.47 -10.03 -9.63
CA ASN A 107 12.60 -10.41 -11.03
C ASN A 107 11.65 -9.55 -11.89
N VAL A 108 12.11 -9.12 -13.06
CA VAL A 108 11.22 -8.50 -14.04
C VAL A 108 10.08 -9.48 -14.39
N PHE A 109 8.85 -8.96 -14.49
CA PHE A 109 7.59 -9.73 -14.62
C PHE A 109 7.09 -10.45 -13.36
N ASP A 110 7.72 -10.24 -12.19
CA ASP A 110 7.09 -10.60 -10.92
C ASP A 110 5.82 -9.75 -10.69
N THR A 111 4.84 -10.30 -9.96
CA THR A 111 3.60 -9.60 -9.63
C THR A 111 3.87 -8.37 -8.77
N ASP A 112 4.79 -8.46 -7.81
CA ASP A 112 5.17 -7.34 -6.96
C ASP A 112 5.96 -6.30 -7.75
N TYR A 113 6.71 -6.70 -8.79
CA TYR A 113 7.37 -5.76 -9.72
C TYR A 113 6.35 -4.95 -10.52
N ALA A 114 5.28 -5.61 -10.99
CA ALA A 114 4.18 -4.93 -11.69
C ALA A 114 3.48 -3.92 -10.76
N THR A 115 3.22 -4.30 -9.49
CA THR A 115 2.65 -3.38 -8.48
C THR A 115 3.59 -2.21 -8.19
N ALA A 116 4.88 -2.46 -7.98
CA ALA A 116 5.87 -1.41 -7.74
C ALA A 116 5.94 -0.40 -8.89
N THR A 117 5.93 -0.90 -10.13
CA THR A 117 5.92 -0.08 -11.35
C THR A 117 4.65 0.76 -11.43
N ALA A 118 3.48 0.17 -11.20
CA ALA A 118 2.20 0.87 -11.24
C ALA A 118 2.11 1.99 -10.18
N LEU A 119 2.74 1.80 -9.02
CA LEU A 119 2.78 2.76 -7.92
C LEU A 119 3.91 3.79 -8.02
N GLY A 120 4.80 3.68 -9.00
CA GLY A 120 5.99 4.52 -9.14
C GLY A 120 6.99 4.34 -7.99
N ILE A 121 7.06 3.13 -7.42
CA ILE A 121 7.98 2.78 -6.33
C ILE A 121 9.34 2.42 -6.93
N PRO A 122 10.46 3.04 -6.46
CA PRO A 122 11.80 2.61 -6.82
C PRO A 122 12.02 1.13 -6.52
N CYS A 123 12.41 0.37 -7.55
CA CYS A 123 12.59 -1.08 -7.47
C CYS A 123 13.99 -1.46 -7.92
N VAL A 124 14.71 -2.22 -7.10
CA VAL A 124 15.90 -2.94 -7.55
C VAL A 124 15.43 -4.21 -8.26
N THR A 125 15.93 -4.45 -9.47
CA THR A 125 15.42 -5.51 -10.33
C THR A 125 16.51 -6.42 -10.88
N GLU A 126 16.14 -7.66 -11.18
CA GLU A 126 17.01 -8.62 -11.84
C GLU A 126 16.29 -9.26 -13.05
N ALA A 127 17.07 -9.81 -14.00
CA ALA A 127 16.51 -10.51 -15.14
C ALA A 127 15.63 -11.70 -14.69
N PRO A 128 14.59 -12.09 -15.45
CA PRO A 128 13.70 -13.18 -15.06
C PRO A 128 14.45 -14.49 -14.77
N PHE A 129 14.15 -15.11 -13.62
CA PHE A 129 14.76 -16.36 -13.14
C PHE A 129 16.27 -16.28 -12.85
N ALA A 130 16.87 -15.09 -12.88
CA ALA A 130 18.25 -14.91 -12.52
C ALA A 130 18.42 -14.75 -11.01
N ALA A 131 19.58 -15.20 -10.52
CA ALA A 131 19.98 -14.94 -9.14
C ALA A 131 20.45 -13.49 -9.00
N ILE A 132 20.34 -12.96 -7.78
CA ILE A 132 20.79 -11.60 -7.46
C ILE A 132 22.29 -11.47 -7.76
N SER A 133 22.62 -10.61 -8.73
CA SER A 133 24.00 -10.35 -9.12
C SER A 133 24.74 -9.53 -8.05
N PRO A 134 26.09 -9.55 -8.01
CA PRO A 134 26.85 -8.72 -7.07
C PRO A 134 26.55 -7.22 -7.19
N GLY A 135 26.36 -6.69 -8.40
CA GLY A 135 26.00 -5.28 -8.60
C GLY A 135 24.60 -4.98 -8.08
N THR A 136 23.63 -5.85 -8.37
CA THR A 136 22.26 -5.73 -7.87
C THR A 136 22.19 -5.82 -6.34
N ARG A 137 23.10 -6.60 -5.73
CA ARG A 137 23.26 -6.67 -4.27
C ARG A 137 23.79 -5.36 -3.68
N GLU A 138 24.65 -4.65 -4.39
CA GLU A 138 25.10 -3.30 -3.98
C GLU A 138 23.95 -2.29 -4.05
N ASP A 139 23.14 -2.34 -5.11
CA ASP A 139 21.94 -1.48 -5.24
C ASP A 139 20.92 -1.78 -4.13
N LEU A 140 20.75 -3.06 -3.76
CA LEU A 140 19.94 -3.47 -2.62
C LEU A 140 20.48 -2.89 -1.30
N ALA A 141 21.79 -2.94 -1.09
CA ALA A 141 22.43 -2.36 0.09
C ALA A 141 22.14 -0.86 0.21
N GLN A 142 22.26 -0.11 -0.89
CA GLN A 142 21.95 1.33 -0.93
C GLN A 142 20.49 1.62 -0.54
N CYS A 143 19.56 0.77 -0.98
CA CYS A 143 18.15 0.90 -0.62
C CYS A 143 17.92 0.66 0.88
N ILE A 144 18.58 -0.35 1.46
CA ILE A 144 18.49 -0.67 2.89
C ILE A 144 19.15 0.42 3.74
N ASP A 145 20.29 0.96 3.31
CA ASP A 145 20.99 2.07 3.96
C ASP A 145 20.09 3.29 4.09
N ALA A 146 19.43 3.66 2.97
CA ALA A 146 18.53 4.81 2.90
C ALA A 146 17.18 4.60 3.61
N ALA A 147 16.84 3.36 3.97
CA ALA A 147 15.61 3.02 4.65
C ALA A 147 15.79 3.05 6.18
N TYR A 148 14.78 3.51 6.91
CA TYR A 148 14.83 3.44 8.38
C TYR A 148 14.42 2.07 8.92
N ALA A 149 13.62 1.32 8.17
CA ALA A 149 13.16 -0.02 8.49
C ALA A 149 13.00 -0.87 7.24
N VAL A 150 13.14 -2.18 7.41
CA VAL A 150 12.93 -3.18 6.35
C VAL A 150 11.73 -4.05 6.71
N VAL A 151 10.80 -4.23 5.77
CA VAL A 151 9.68 -5.16 5.93
C VAL A 151 9.88 -6.34 4.99
N VAL A 152 9.93 -7.55 5.53
CA VAL A 152 10.05 -8.80 4.75
C VAL A 152 8.70 -9.49 4.76
N THR A 153 8.15 -9.74 3.57
CA THR A 153 6.88 -10.44 3.37
C THR A 153 7.09 -11.94 3.22
N ALA A 154 6.02 -12.71 3.34
CA ALA A 154 6.08 -14.17 3.29
C ALA A 154 6.29 -14.81 1.91
N MET A 155 7.29 -14.31 1.17
CA MET A 155 7.68 -14.83 -0.13
C MET A 155 8.35 -16.22 -0.01
N PRO A 156 8.12 -17.12 -0.96
CA PRO A 156 8.96 -18.30 -1.16
C PRO A 156 10.44 -17.92 -1.35
N ILE A 157 11.34 -18.56 -0.60
CA ILE A 157 12.77 -18.25 -0.63
C ILE A 157 13.54 -19.43 -1.22
N GLY A 158 14.27 -19.17 -2.29
CA GLY A 158 15.17 -20.11 -2.95
C GLY A 158 16.54 -19.48 -3.21
N GLN A 159 17.42 -20.23 -3.87
CA GLN A 159 18.80 -19.78 -4.13
C GLN A 159 18.88 -18.49 -4.96
N GLY A 160 17.87 -18.21 -5.79
CA GLY A 160 17.84 -17.00 -6.62
C GLY A 160 17.57 -15.69 -5.86
N ASN A 161 16.82 -15.75 -4.74
CA ASN A 161 16.38 -14.57 -4.00
C ASN A 161 16.83 -14.54 -2.53
N ILE A 162 17.58 -15.54 -2.05
CA ILE A 162 18.03 -15.61 -0.66
C ILE A 162 18.85 -14.38 -0.23
N GLU A 163 19.58 -13.74 -1.15
CA GLU A 163 20.33 -12.52 -0.84
C GLU A 163 19.45 -11.37 -0.34
N ASN A 164 18.16 -11.33 -0.70
CA ASN A 164 17.21 -10.35 -0.19
C ASN A 164 17.07 -10.38 1.34
N ILE A 165 17.24 -11.55 1.96
CA ILE A 165 17.20 -11.70 3.41
C ILE A 165 18.60 -11.86 4.02
N ARG A 166 19.53 -12.50 3.30
CA ARG A 166 20.90 -12.74 3.79
C ARG A 166 21.65 -11.43 4.02
N ILE A 167 21.43 -10.42 3.17
CA ILE A 167 22.07 -9.12 3.33
C ILE A 167 21.71 -8.45 4.66
N LEU A 168 20.51 -8.70 5.19
CA LEU A 168 20.03 -8.11 6.45
C LEU A 168 20.86 -8.57 7.66
N GLU A 169 21.62 -9.66 7.54
CA GLU A 169 22.59 -10.08 8.57
C GLU A 169 23.71 -9.05 8.79
N SER A 170 24.03 -8.26 7.77
CA SER A 170 25.02 -7.17 7.86
C SER A 170 24.47 -5.89 8.49
N TYR A 171 23.19 -5.87 8.87
CA TYR A 171 22.47 -4.70 9.38
C TYR A 171 21.91 -4.94 10.79
N PRO A 172 22.76 -5.03 11.83
CA PRO A 172 22.33 -5.39 13.18
C PRO A 172 21.38 -4.36 13.81
N ASP A 173 21.58 -3.08 13.52
CA ASP A 173 20.80 -1.98 14.11
C ASP A 173 19.56 -1.61 13.29
N LYS A 174 19.38 -2.21 12.11
CA LYS A 174 18.24 -1.90 11.24
C LYS A 174 17.00 -2.64 11.74
N PRO A 175 15.89 -1.93 12.06
CA PRO A 175 14.62 -2.56 12.37
C PRO A 175 14.14 -3.42 11.21
N VAL A 176 13.85 -4.69 11.50
CA VAL A 176 13.27 -5.65 10.56
C VAL A 176 11.90 -6.08 11.06
N ILE A 177 10.90 -6.00 10.19
CA ILE A 177 9.53 -6.47 10.44
C ILE A 177 9.28 -7.66 9.51
N LEU A 178 8.82 -8.78 10.05
CA LEU A 178 8.53 -9.99 9.31
C LEU A 178 7.01 -10.16 9.23
N LEU A 179 6.44 -9.88 8.06
CA LEU A 179 5.01 -10.03 7.81
C LEU A 179 4.70 -11.46 7.34
N ASN A 180 4.01 -12.22 8.19
CA ASN A 180 3.59 -13.59 7.91
C ASN A 180 2.09 -13.78 8.19
N SER A 181 1.29 -13.68 7.13
CA SER A 181 -0.14 -13.99 7.16
C SER A 181 -0.36 -15.51 7.18
N GLY A 182 -0.05 -16.21 8.28
CA GLY A 182 -0.24 -17.66 8.32
C GLY A 182 0.28 -18.47 9.50
N GLY A 183 0.93 -17.87 10.51
CA GLY A 183 1.22 -18.50 11.79
C GLY A 183 2.19 -19.71 11.79
N ASN A 184 2.68 -20.18 10.64
CA ASN A 184 3.69 -21.23 10.56
C ASN A 184 5.05 -20.65 10.11
N CYS A 185 6.11 -21.18 10.72
CA CYS A 185 7.53 -20.83 10.55
C CYS A 185 7.91 -20.36 9.13
N PRO A 186 8.76 -19.32 9.01
CA PRO A 186 8.24 -17.99 8.74
C PRO A 186 8.02 -17.74 7.25
N PHE A 187 8.76 -18.41 6.36
CA PHE A 187 8.67 -18.29 4.91
C PHE A 187 8.87 -19.67 4.27
N PRO A 188 8.21 -20.02 3.14
CA PRO A 188 8.47 -21.27 2.43
C PRO A 188 9.94 -21.36 1.98
N ASP A 189 10.70 -22.31 2.54
CA ASP A 189 12.15 -22.46 2.32
C ASP A 189 12.48 -23.55 1.28
N TYR A 190 13.12 -23.15 0.18
CA TYR A 190 13.64 -23.99 -0.91
C TYR A 190 15.17 -23.95 -1.01
N THR A 191 15.85 -23.52 0.06
CA THR A 191 17.31 -23.37 0.17
C THR A 191 17.97 -24.52 0.94
N GLY A 192 17.16 -25.43 1.50
CA GLY A 192 17.65 -26.53 2.34
C GLY A 192 17.82 -26.15 3.81
N GLY A 193 17.06 -25.18 4.31
CA GLY A 193 17.07 -24.74 5.71
C GLY A 193 17.92 -23.49 5.97
N GLU A 194 18.57 -22.94 4.94
CA GLU A 194 19.40 -21.74 5.08
C GLU A 194 18.54 -20.49 5.33
N ALA A 195 17.47 -20.32 4.55
CA ALA A 195 16.54 -19.21 4.72
C ALA A 195 15.89 -19.25 6.10
N GLU A 196 15.45 -20.43 6.55
CA GLU A 196 14.91 -20.60 7.90
C GLU A 196 15.94 -20.19 8.98
N ALA A 197 17.20 -20.59 8.82
CA ALA A 197 18.26 -20.22 9.75
C ALA A 197 18.52 -18.70 9.79
N ILE A 198 18.50 -18.02 8.63
CA ILE A 198 18.64 -16.56 8.54
C ILE A 198 17.48 -15.87 9.29
N VAL A 199 16.24 -16.30 9.04
CA VAL A 199 15.07 -15.67 9.67
C VAL A 199 15.07 -15.89 11.18
N ARG A 200 15.45 -17.08 11.66
CA ARG A 200 15.64 -17.33 13.09
C ARG A 200 16.66 -16.36 13.70
N ARG A 201 17.81 -16.14 13.05
CA ARG A 201 18.82 -15.16 13.50
C ARG A 201 18.32 -13.71 13.43
N LEU A 202 17.39 -13.39 12.53
CA LEU A 202 16.70 -12.09 12.50
C LEU A 202 15.73 -11.94 13.67
N LEU A 203 14.99 -12.99 14.03
CA LEU A 203 14.11 -13.00 15.20
C LEU A 203 14.91 -12.89 16.51
N ASP A 204 16.00 -13.66 16.65
CA ASP A 204 16.83 -13.66 17.86
C ASP A 204 17.47 -12.30 18.15
N ARG A 205 17.71 -11.47 17.12
CA ARG A 205 18.22 -10.09 17.27
C ARG A 205 17.12 -9.04 17.47
N GLY A 206 15.85 -9.44 17.51
CA GLY A 206 14.72 -8.55 17.77
C GLY A 206 13.93 -8.10 16.54
N ALA A 207 13.97 -8.82 15.42
CA ALA A 207 13.00 -8.61 14.35
C ALA A 207 11.57 -8.82 14.87
N ILE A 208 10.62 -8.01 14.40
CA ILE A 208 9.25 -7.99 14.89
C ILE A 208 8.39 -8.87 13.97
N PRO A 209 7.91 -10.05 14.44
CA PRO A 209 6.93 -10.82 13.69
C PRO A 209 5.55 -10.16 13.79
N VAL A 210 4.86 -10.03 12.66
CA VAL A 210 3.49 -9.51 12.57
C VAL A 210 2.67 -10.37 11.62
N GLU A 211 1.36 -10.46 11.87
CA GLU A 211 0.49 -11.31 11.05
C GLU A 211 -0.31 -10.51 10.02
N ARG A 212 -0.43 -9.18 10.21
CA ARG A 212 -1.31 -8.33 9.41
C ARG A 212 -0.64 -7.03 9.01
N ILE A 213 -1.08 -6.45 7.89
CA ILE A 213 -0.53 -5.19 7.35
C ILE A 213 -0.78 -4.03 8.32
N GLU A 214 -1.89 -4.01 9.06
CA GLU A 214 -2.17 -2.95 10.02
C GLU A 214 -1.13 -2.91 11.16
N GLU A 215 -0.63 -4.08 11.56
CA GLU A 215 0.42 -4.21 12.59
C GLU A 215 1.77 -3.71 12.06
N VAL A 216 2.07 -3.93 10.77
CA VAL A 216 3.23 -3.32 10.10
C VAL A 216 3.14 -1.80 10.19
N LEU A 217 2.01 -1.21 9.79
CA LEU A 217 1.82 0.24 9.81
C LEU A 217 1.92 0.81 11.23
N GLN A 218 1.40 0.10 12.24
CA GLN A 218 1.52 0.50 13.63
C GLN A 218 2.98 0.44 14.14
N ALA A 219 3.72 -0.62 13.79
CA ALA A 219 5.13 -0.76 14.15
C ALA A 219 6.01 0.31 13.50
N LEU A 220 5.69 0.72 12.27
CA LEU A 220 6.38 1.76 11.52
C LEU A 220 6.07 3.17 12.07
N THR A 221 4.80 3.45 12.38
CA THR A 221 4.39 4.78 12.89
C THR A 221 4.74 5.03 14.35
N SER A 222 4.86 4.00 15.18
CA SER A 222 5.31 4.14 16.58
C SER A 222 6.81 4.42 16.72
N ARG A 223 7.58 4.27 15.63
CA ARG A 223 9.03 4.49 15.57
C ARG A 223 9.43 5.82 14.91
N ALA A 224 8.48 6.55 14.33
CA ALA A 224 8.67 7.85 13.66
C ALA A 224 8.24 9.02 14.57
#